data_AF-A0A831T8L4-F1
#
_entry.id   AF-A0A831T8L4-F1
#
_cell.length_a   1.000
_cell.length_b   1.000
_cell.length_c   1.000
_cell.angle_alpha   90.00
_cell.angle_beta   90.00
_cell.angle_gamma   90.00
#
_symmetry.space_group_name_H-M   'P 1'
#
loop_
_entity.id
_entity.type
_entity.pdbx_description
1 polymer ?
#
loop_
_entity_poly.entity_id
_entity_poly.type
_entity_poly.pdbx_seq_one_letter_code
_entity_poly.pdbx_strand_id
1 'polypeptide(L)'
;EGEVFGPGLVLRGARERLSPILMTAFATAFALVPFMIGGNIPGHEIVVPMAVVILGGLVTSTLLNLFVVPALYLRFAPRPQPETSGAQLAPSPIISPASD
;
A
#
# COMPACT_ATOMS: atom_id res chain seq x y z
N GLU A 1 -2.52 10.26 -14.03
CA GLU A 1 -1.58 9.21 -14.47
C GLU A 1 -0.45 9.87 -15.24
N GLY A 2 0.61 10.30 -14.54
CA GLY A 2 1.71 11.09 -15.12
C GLY A 2 2.65 11.72 -14.09
N GLU A 3 2.74 11.16 -12.88
CA GLU A 3 3.68 11.65 -11.87
C GLU A 3 4.98 10.85 -11.96
N VAL A 4 6.10 11.59 -11.94
CA VAL A 4 7.46 11.04 -12.00
C VAL A 4 7.66 10.07 -10.84
N PHE A 5 8.05 8.81 -11.13
CA PHE A 5 8.38 7.82 -10.11
C PHE A 5 9.40 8.41 -9.15
N GLY A 6 8.99 8.65 -7.90
CA GLY A 6 9.77 9.35 -6.90
C GLY A 6 9.26 9.09 -5.49
N PRO A 7 10.01 9.53 -4.46
CA PRO A 7 9.67 9.27 -3.06
C PRO A 7 8.28 9.78 -2.66
N GLY A 8 7.77 10.82 -3.33
CA GLY A 8 6.41 11.34 -3.13
C GLY A 8 5.30 10.34 -3.48
N LEU A 9 5.46 9.54 -4.55
CA LEU A 9 4.50 8.51 -4.92
C LEU A 9 4.50 7.33 -3.94
N VAL A 10 5.67 7.00 -3.38
CA VAL A 10 5.79 5.97 -2.33
C VAL A 10 5.04 6.40 -1.08
N LEU A 11 5.22 7.66 -0.66
CA LEU A 11 4.55 8.21 0.51
C LEU A 11 3.03 8.29 0.31
N ARG A 12 2.60 8.68 -0.90
CA ARG A 12 1.18 8.73 -1.27
C ARG A 12 0.56 7.34 -1.32
N GLY A 13 1.22 6.38 -1.95
CA GLY A 13 0.79 4.98 -1.96
C GLY A 13 0.78 4.33 -0.57
N ALA A 14 1.75 4.68 0.29
CA ALA A 14 1.76 4.25 1.68
C ALA A 14 0.55 4.83 2.44
N ARG A 15 0.23 6.12 2.25
CA ARG A 15 -0.93 6.78 2.87
C ARG A 15 -2.27 6.22 2.39
N GLU A 16 -2.39 5.94 1.09
CA GLU A 16 -3.60 5.36 0.48
C GLU A 16 -3.87 3.93 0.97
N ARG A 17 -2.83 3.17 1.34
CA ARG A 17 -2.97 1.83 1.94
C ARG A 17 -3.15 1.87 3.45
N LEU A 18 -2.54 2.84 4.13
CA LEU A 18 -2.63 3.01 5.58
C LEU A 18 -4.08 3.21 6.04
N SER A 19 -4.86 4.05 5.34
CA SER A 19 -6.24 4.34 5.74
C SER A 19 -7.15 3.09 5.70
N PRO A 20 -7.18 2.29 4.60
CA PRO A 20 -7.90 1.02 4.56
C PRO A 20 -7.42 -0.01 5.60
N ILE A 21 -6.11 -0.12 5.83
CA ILE A 21 -5.55 -1.09 6.78
C ILE A 21 -5.94 -0.76 8.21
N LEU A 22 -5.84 0.51 8.60
CA LEU A 22 -6.26 0.93 9.93
C LEU A 22 -7.77 0.74 10.12
N MET A 23 -8.58 1.02 9.10
CA MET A 23 -10.03 0.79 9.15
C MET A 23 -10.37 -0.66 9.48
N THR A 24 -9.79 -1.63 8.75
CA THR A 24 -10.06 -3.05 9.00
C THR A 24 -9.49 -3.51 10.33
N ALA A 25 -8.29 -3.03 10.69
CA ALA A 25 -7.67 -3.36 11.97
C ALA A 25 -8.52 -2.88 13.15
N PHE A 26 -9.00 -1.63 13.13
CA PHE A 26 -9.88 -1.12 14.20
C PHE A 26 -11.21 -1.86 14.24
N ALA A 27 -11.81 -2.17 13.10
CA ALA A 27 -13.05 -2.96 13.04
C ALA A 27 -12.88 -4.33 13.71
N THR A 28 -11.81 -5.07 13.37
CA THR A 28 -11.49 -6.35 14.00
C THR A 28 -11.17 -6.20 15.48
N ALA A 29 -10.40 -5.19 15.87
CA ALA A 29 -10.10 -4.92 17.27
C ALA A 29 -11.38 -4.72 18.08
N PHE A 30 -12.28 -3.84 17.64
CA PHE A 30 -13.56 -3.60 18.30
C PHE A 30 -14.47 -4.83 18.35
N ALA A 31 -14.46 -5.66 17.30
CA ALA A 31 -15.20 -6.92 17.31
C ALA A 31 -14.67 -7.91 18.37
N LEU A 32 -13.36 -7.90 18.64
CA LEU A 32 -12.70 -8.82 19.58
C LEU A 32 -12.65 -8.31 21.03
N VAL A 33 -12.71 -6.99 21.24
CA VAL A 33 -12.71 -6.36 22.59
C VAL A 33 -13.72 -6.99 23.56
N PRO A 34 -15.01 -7.20 23.22
CA PRO A 34 -15.97 -7.74 24.19
C PRO A 34 -15.64 -9.18 24.59
N PHE A 35 -15.04 -9.97 23.69
CA PHE A 35 -14.62 -11.34 24.00
C PHE A 35 -13.42 -11.38 24.95
N MET A 36 -12.51 -10.39 24.87
CA MET A 36 -11.39 -10.29 25.79
C MET A 36 -11.80 -9.88 27.21
N ILE A 37 -12.81 -9.01 27.33
CA ILE A 37 -13.25 -8.48 28.63
C ILE A 37 -14.27 -9.41 29.30
N GLY A 38 -15.19 -10.00 28.53
CA GLY A 38 -16.29 -10.81 29.05
C GLY A 38 -16.12 -12.32 28.88
N GLY A 39 -14.97 -12.80 28.41
CA GLY A 39 -14.78 -14.17 27.91
C GLY A 39 -14.79 -15.32 28.92
N ASN A 40 -15.02 -15.06 30.21
CA ASN A 40 -15.02 -16.09 31.26
C ASN A 40 -16.34 -16.88 31.36
N ILE A 41 -17.02 -17.06 30.23
CA ILE A 41 -18.33 -17.72 30.13
C ILE A 41 -18.10 -19.16 29.63
N PRO A 42 -18.79 -20.18 30.18
CA PRO A 42 -18.72 -21.54 29.66
C PRO A 42 -18.97 -21.58 28.15
N GLY A 43 -18.06 -22.22 27.39
CA GLY A 43 -18.09 -22.25 25.92
C GLY A 43 -17.17 -21.24 25.22
N HIS A 44 -16.56 -20.30 25.94
CA HIS A 44 -15.59 -19.34 25.37
C HIS A 44 -14.12 -19.73 25.56
N GLU A 45 -13.86 -20.92 26.11
CA GLU A 45 -12.52 -21.43 26.45
C GLU A 45 -11.54 -21.41 25.26
N ILE A 46 -12.03 -21.61 24.04
CA ILE A 46 -11.23 -21.55 22.80
C ILE A 46 -11.31 -20.16 22.16
N VAL A 47 -12.43 -19.46 22.31
CA VAL A 47 -12.69 -18.17 21.66
C VAL A 47 -11.79 -17.07 22.22
N VAL A 48 -11.58 -17.05 23.53
CA VAL A 48 -10.70 -16.07 24.19
C VAL A 48 -9.24 -16.17 23.72
N PRO A 49 -8.57 -17.34 23.76
CA PRO A 49 -7.19 -17.43 23.29
C PRO A 49 -7.07 -17.15 21.79
N MET A 50 -8.05 -17.55 20.98
CA MET A 50 -8.11 -17.21 19.56
C MET A 50 -8.21 -15.70 19.33
N ALA A 51 -9.07 -15.00 20.07
CA ALA A 51 -9.22 -13.55 19.99
C ALA A 51 -7.91 -12.82 20.33
N VAL A 52 -7.20 -13.28 21.37
CA VAL A 52 -5.89 -12.73 21.75
C VAL A 52 -4.85 -12.93 20.65
N VAL A 53 -4.78 -14.13 20.05
CA VAL A 53 -3.86 -14.42 18.94
C VAL A 53 -4.17 -13.57 17.71
N ILE A 54 -5.45 -13.43 17.35
CA ILE A 54 -5.86 -12.61 16.19
C ILE A 54 -5.51 -11.14 16.41
N LEU A 55 -5.77 -10.61 17.61
CA LEU A 55 -5.45 -9.21 17.91
C LEU A 55 -3.93 -8.96 17.87
N GLY A 56 -3.13 -9.86 18.44
CA GLY A 56 -1.67 -9.77 18.37
C GLY A 56 -1.13 -9.91 16.94
N GLY A 57 -1.67 -10.84 16.16
CA GLY A 57 -1.32 -11.03 14.75
C GLY A 57 -1.68 -9.83 13.89
N LEU A 58 -2.82 -9.20 14.15
CA LEU A 58 -3.28 -8.00 13.47
C LEU A 58 -2.34 -6.81 13.72
N VAL A 59 -1.97 -6.58 14.98
CA VAL A 59 -1.01 -5.51 15.34
C VAL A 59 0.32 -5.76 14.66
N THR A 60 0.83 -7.00 14.74
CA THR A 60 2.11 -7.38 14.13
C THR A 60 2.09 -7.24 12.62
N SER A 61 1.04 -7.70 11.95
CA SER A 61 0.86 -7.61 10.49
C SER A 61 0.71 -6.17 10.03
N THR A 62 0.02 -5.33 10.80
CA THR A 62 -0.13 -3.90 10.50
C THR A 62 1.22 -3.18 10.59
N LEU A 63 1.99 -3.42 11.65
CA LEU A 63 3.34 -2.89 11.79
C LEU A 63 4.26 -3.38 10.67
N LEU A 64 4.25 -4.68 10.38
CA LEU A 64 5.02 -5.23 9.27
C LEU A 64 4.62 -4.56 7.95
N ASN A 65 3.34 -4.43 7.64
CA ASN A 65 2.93 -3.79 6.39
C ASN A 65 3.36 -2.32 6.32
N LEU A 66 3.23 -1.56 7.41
CA LEU A 66 3.56 -0.14 7.42
C LEU A 66 5.06 0.16 7.48
N PHE A 67 5.88 -0.74 8.01
CA PHE A 67 7.34 -0.53 8.09
C PHE A 67 8.09 -1.33 7.02
N VAL A 68 7.76 -2.60 6.82
CA VAL A 68 8.47 -3.49 5.90
C VAL A 68 8.21 -3.11 4.45
N VAL A 69 6.97 -2.81 4.06
CA VAL A 69 6.66 -2.44 2.67
C VAL A 69 7.40 -1.17 2.23
N PRO A 70 7.37 -0.04 2.96
CA PRO A 70 8.15 1.14 2.58
C PRO A 70 9.65 0.93 2.72
N ALA A 71 10.13 0.16 3.71
CA ALA A 71 11.56 -0.15 3.81
C ALA A 71 12.06 -1.00 2.64
N LEU A 72 11.29 -2.02 2.21
CA LEU A 72 11.58 -2.79 1.01
C LEU A 72 11.55 -1.90 -0.23
N TYR A 73 10.56 -1.02 -0.33
CA TYR A 73 10.47 -0.11 -1.47
C TYR A 73 11.70 0.80 -1.53
N LEU A 74 12.12 1.42 -0.42
CA LEU A 74 13.31 2.26 -0.39
C LEU A 74 14.59 1.50 -0.75
N ARG A 75 14.68 0.21 -0.40
CA ARG A 75 15.88 -0.62 -0.62
C ARG A 75 15.94 -1.27 -2.01
N PHE A 76 14.80 -1.65 -2.56
CA PHE A 76 14.69 -2.45 -3.79
C PHE A 76 13.99 -1.74 -4.94
N ALA A 77 13.46 -0.52 -4.75
CA ALA A 77 12.86 0.23 -5.85
C ALA A 77 13.88 0.36 -6.99
N PRO A 78 13.56 -0.16 -8.19
CA PRO A 78 14.35 0.10 -9.37
C PRO A 78 14.45 1.61 -9.56
N ARG A 79 15.65 2.11 -9.89
CA ARG A 79 15.80 3.52 -10.25
C ARG A 79 14.82 3.79 -11.39
N PRO A 80 13.99 4.84 -11.29
CA PRO A 80 13.14 5.26 -12.40
C PRO A 80 14.03 5.41 -13.62
N GLN A 81 13.86 4.52 -14.59
CA GLN A 81 14.49 4.70 -15.88
C GLN A 81 13.75 5.90 -16.47
N PRO A 82 14.43 7.02 -16.77
CA PRO A 82 13.77 8.13 -17.42
C PRO A 82 13.19 7.56 -18.70
N GLU A 83 11.85 7.53 -18.77
CA GLU A 83 11.20 7.17 -19.99
C GLU A 83 11.66 8.21 -21.00
N THR A 84 12.46 7.77 -21.96
CA THR A 84 12.73 8.48 -23.22
C THR A 84 11.41 8.51 -24.01
N SER A 85 10.37 9.09 -23.42
CA SER A 85 9.07 9.34 -24.01
C SER A 85 9.19 10.68 -24.72
N GLY A 86 9.38 10.62 -26.03
CA GLY A 86 9.22 11.80 -26.89
C GLY A 86 10.47 12.31 -27.61
N ALA A 87 11.44 11.46 -27.95
CA ALA A 87 12.16 11.64 -29.21
C ALA A 87 11.24 11.23 -30.39
N GLN A 88 10.01 11.77 -30.41
CA GLN A 88 9.11 11.82 -31.56
C GLN A 88 9.34 13.22 -32.15
N LEU A 89 10.50 13.41 -32.78
CA LEU A 89 10.59 13.43 -34.24
C LEU A 89 9.61 14.48 -34.78
N ALA A 90 10.15 15.67 -34.94
CA ALA A 90 9.63 16.76 -35.75
C ALA A 90 8.87 16.23 -36.99
N PRO A 91 7.77 16.87 -37.41
CA PRO A 91 7.28 16.66 -38.76
C PRO A 91 8.45 16.91 -39.71
N SER A 92 8.81 15.87 -40.47
CA SER A 92 9.84 15.92 -41.51
C SER A 92 9.62 17.16 -42.38
N PRO A 93 10.68 17.87 -42.81
CA PRO A 93 10.51 18.90 -43.83
C PRO A 93 9.87 18.21 -45.04
N ILE A 94 8.62 18.57 -45.33
CA ILE A 94 7.95 18.14 -46.54
C ILE A 94 8.76 18.75 -47.67
N ILE A 95 9.61 17.91 -48.27
CA ILE A 95 10.33 18.25 -49.49
C ILE A 95 9.24 18.44 -50.54
N SER A 96 9.10 19.69 -50.98
CA SER A 96 8.33 20.14 -52.13
C SER A 96 8.69 19.31 -53.38
N PRO A 97 7.78 19.22 -54.35
CA PRO A 97 8.14 19.94 -55.58
C PRO A 97 6.99 20.74 -56.17
N ALA A 98 7.40 21.89 -56.73
CA ALA A 98 6.96 22.48 -58.01
C ALA A 98 5.44 22.59 -58.26
N SER A 99 4.86 23.80 -58.28
CA SER A 99 4.82 24.65 -59.50
C SER A 99 4.42 23.87 -60.76
N ASP A 100 3.11 23.80 -61.02
CA ASP A 100 2.45 24.20 -62.27
C ASP A 100 0.94 24.31 -62.06
#